data_AF-A0A7J7ICL5-F1
#
_entry.id   AF-A0A7J7ICL5-F1
#
_cell.length_a   1.000
_cell.length_b   1.000
_cell.length_c   1.000
_cell.angle_alpha   90.00
_cell.angle_beta   90.00
_cell.angle_gamma   90.00
#
_symmetry.space_group_name_H-M   'P 1'
#
loop_
_entity.id
_entity.type
_entity.pdbx_description
1 polymer ?
#
loop_
_entity_poly.entity_id
_entity_poly.type
_entity_poly.pdbx_seq_one_letter_code
_entity_poly.pdbx_strand_id
1 'polypeptide(L)' 'MDDETPLHIAARKGHLDIVKELIECAKRPGHEEVESGGGAAKEMLRATNKDNDTALHMAVRNRHSGC' A
#
# COMPACT_ATOMS: atom_id res chain seq x y z
N MET A 1 -12.20 -5.82 10.97
CA MET A 1 -11.38 -6.05 9.77
C MET A 1 -11.43 -4.77 8.99
N ASP A 2 -10.42 -3.96 9.19
CA ASP A 2 -10.15 -2.69 8.54
C ASP A 2 -9.86 -2.99 7.06
N ASP A 3 -10.24 -2.12 6.13
CA ASP A 3 -9.98 -2.29 4.69
C ASP A 3 -8.47 -2.07 4.38
N GLU A 4 -7.60 -2.74 5.13
CA GLU A 4 -6.16 -2.68 5.05
C GLU A 4 -5.68 -3.57 3.89
N THR A 5 -5.12 -2.93 2.87
CA THR A 5 -4.38 -3.65 1.84
C THR A 5 -3.07 -4.23 2.41
N PRO A 6 -2.45 -5.24 1.75
CA PRO A 6 -1.13 -5.72 2.15
C PRO A 6 -0.08 -4.61 2.26
N LEU A 7 -0.20 -3.56 1.44
CA LEU A 7 0.66 -2.37 1.48
C LEU A 7 0.48 -1.57 2.77
N HIS A 8 -0.74 -1.41 3.28
CA HIS A 8 -1.03 -0.77 4.58
C HIS A 8 -0.32 -1.49 5.72
N ILE A 9 -0.41 -2.83 5.75
CA ILE A 9 0.16 -3.65 6.81
C ILE A 9 1.70 -3.59 6.76
N ALA A 10 2.30 -3.74 5.58
CA ALA A 10 3.75 -3.67 5.40
C ALA A 10 4.31 -2.30 5.78
N ALA A 11 3.62 -1.22 5.38
CA ALA A 11 4.01 0.15 5.69
C ALA A 11 3.89 0.46 7.19
N ARG A 12 2.80 0.03 7.84
CA ARG A 12 2.63 0.13 9.31
C ARG A 12 3.76 -0.57 10.07
N LYS A 13 4.21 -1.73 9.58
CA LYS A 13 5.26 -2.52 10.23
C LYS A 13 6.68 -2.10 9.86
N GLY A 14 6.83 -1.15 8.94
CA GLY A 14 8.14 -0.70 8.47
C GLY A 14 8.90 -1.74 7.65
N HIS A 15 8.21 -2.74 7.08
CA HIS A 15 8.81 -3.80 6.27
C HIS A 15 9.10 -3.29 4.85
N LEU A 16 10.17 -2.51 4.73
CA LEU A 16 10.51 -1.79 3.49
C LEU A 16 10.70 -2.71 2.28
N ASP A 17 11.26 -3.90 2.49
CA ASP A 17 11.51 -4.84 1.39
C ASP A 17 10.20 -5.42 0.85
N ILE A 18 9.25 -5.73 1.74
CA ILE A 18 7.90 -6.17 1.34
C ILE A 18 7.16 -5.04 0.61
N VAL A 19 7.30 -3.79 1.05
CA VAL A 19 6.71 -2.63 0.37
C VAL A 19 7.25 -2.50 -1.06
N LYS A 20 8.56 -2.69 -1.27
CA LYS A 20 9.17 -2.66 -2.61
C LYS A 20 8.63 -3.79 -3.49
N GLU A 21 8.66 -5.03 -3.00
CA GLU A 21 8.16 -6.19 -3.75
C GLU A 21 6.69 -6.04 -4.15
N LEU A 22 5.84 -5.51 -3.27
CA LEU A 22 4.42 -5.24 -3.58
C LEU A 22 4.25 -4.21 -4.69
N ILE A 23 5.05 -3.13 -4.66
CA ILE A 23 5.03 -2.10 -5.70
C ILE A 23 5.55 -2.66 -7.02
N GLU A 24 6.59 -3.49 -7.00
CA GLU A 24 7.14 -4.12 -8.21
C GLU A 24 6.16 -5.13 -8.81
N CYS A 25 5.53 -5.97 -7.99
CA CYS A 25 4.46 -6.87 -8.42
C CYS A 25 3.32 -6.10 -9.09
N ALA A 26 2.89 -4.98 -8.50
CA ALA A 26 1.79 -4.17 -9.02
C ALA A 26 2.15 -3.35 -10.28
N LYS A 27 3.45 -3.25 -10.60
CA LYS A 27 3.96 -2.64 -11.85
C LYS A 27 4.12 -3.66 -12.98
N ARG A 28 4.04 -4.97 -12.71
CA ARG A 28 4.23 -5.99 -13.75
C ARG A 28 3.07 -5.92 -14.76
N PRO A 29 3.35 -5.71 -16.06
CA PRO A 29 2.34 -5.73 -17.10
C PRO A 29 1.82 -7.17 -17.23
N GLY A 30 0.52 -7.37 -17.04
CA GLY A 30 -0.12 -8.69 -17.02
C GLY A 30 -1.21 -8.85 -15.96
N HIS A 31 -1.25 -7.96 -14.97
CA HIS A 31 -2.37 -7.82 -14.03
C HIS A 31 -3.24 -6.62 -14.43
N GLU A 32 -3.48 -6.48 -15.73
CA GLU A 32 -4.29 -5.41 -16.32
C GLU A 32 -5.73 -5.92 -16.42
N GLU A 33 -6.46 -5.80 -15.31
CA GLU A 33 -7.91 -5.74 -15.43
C GLU A 33 -8.21 -4.43 -16.15
N VAL A 34 -8.69 -4.63 -17.36
CA VAL A 34 -9.18 -3.70 -18.38
C VAL A 34 -9.73 -2.41 -17.76
N GLU A 35 -9.35 -1.27 -18.34
CA GLU A 35 -10.11 -0.01 -18.28
C GLU A 35 -9.85 0.98 -17.12
N SER A 36 -8.59 1.28 -16.80
CA SER A 36 -8.26 2.61 -16.26
C SER A 36 -6.79 2.93 -16.51
N GLY A 37 -6.49 4.11 -17.07
CA GLY A 37 -5.14 4.56 -17.44
C GLY A 37 -4.17 4.82 -16.28
N GLY A 38 -4.25 4.04 -15.20
CA GLY A 38 -3.32 4.02 -14.08
C GLY A 38 -3.13 2.58 -13.62
N GLY A 39 -1.95 2.01 -13.84
CA GLY A 39 -1.65 0.62 -13.46
C GLY A 39 -1.95 0.32 -11.99
N ALA A 40 -2.18 -0.95 -11.66
CA ALA A 40 -2.59 -1.44 -10.34
C ALA A 40 -1.79 -0.85 -9.16
N ALA A 41 -0.50 -0.56 -9.35
CA ALA A 41 0.32 0.13 -8.35
C ALA A 41 -0.24 1.50 -7.93
N LYS A 42 -0.80 2.28 -8.86
CA LYS A 42 -1.36 3.61 -8.58
C LYS A 42 -2.65 3.51 -7.75
N GLU A 43 -3.49 2.53 -8.03
CA GLU A 43 -4.69 2.26 -7.25
C GLU A 43 -4.34 1.75 -5.85
N MET A 44 -3.35 0.85 -5.73
CA MET A 44 -2.86 0.39 -4.43
C MET A 44 -2.25 1.52 -3.58
N LEU A 45 -1.55 2.48 -4.20
CA LEU A 45 -1.01 3.66 -3.53
C LEU A 45 -2.09 4.66 -3.10
N ARG A 46 -3.26 4.64 -3.76
CA ARG A 46 -4.42 5.50 -3.47
C ARG A 46 -5.45 4.84 -2.56
N ALA A 47 -5.39 3.52 -2.40
CA ALA A 47 -6.29 2.78 -1.54
C ALA A 47 -6.19 3.29 -0.09
N THR A 48 -7.35 3.42 0.56
CA THR A 48 -7.47 3.85 1.94
C THR A 48 -8.17 2.79 2.79
N ASN A 49 -7.80 2.71 4.07
CA ASN A 49 -8.54 1.91 5.04
C ASN A 49 -9.82 2.62 5.53
N LYS A 50 -10.51 2.03 6.53
CA LYS A 50 -11.73 2.62 7.13
C LYS A 50 -11.52 3.96 7.82
N ASP A 51 -10.30 4.23 8.27
CA ASP A 51 -9.90 5.50 8.86
C ASP A 51 -9.50 6.54 7.81
N ASN A 52 -9.66 6.25 6.51
CA ASN A 52 -9.15 7.04 5.39
C ASN A 52 -7.61 7.19 5.39
N ASP A 53 -6.90 6.32 6.11
CA ASP A 53 -5.44 6.27 6.09
C ASP A 53 -4.96 5.57 4.82
N THR A 54 -3.88 6.08 4.24
CA THR A 54 -3.12 5.42 3.19
C THR A 54 -2.00 4.61 3.84
N ALA A 55 -1.35 3.74 3.06
CA ALA A 55 -0.15 3.04 3.53
C ALA A 55 0.91 4.01 4.08
N LEU A 56 1.06 5.20 3.47
CA LEU A 56 1.99 6.22 3.95
C LEU A 56 1.55 6.85 5.27
N HIS A 57 0.26 7.15 5.45
CA HIS A 57 -0.28 7.63 6.74
C HIS A 57 0.07 6.64 7.87
N MET A 58 -0.13 5.35 7.61
CA MET A 58 0.15 4.30 8.58
C MET A 58 1.63 4.13 8.90
N ALA A 59 2.53 4.28 7.91
CA ALA A 59 3.98 4.26 8.15
C ALA A 59 4.41 5.40 9.07
N VAL A 60 3.91 6.62 8.81
CA VAL A 60 4.25 7.80 9.62
C VAL A 60 3.70 7.66 11.03
N ARG A 61 2.44 7.23 11.19
CA ARG A 61 1.79 7.06 12.50
C ARG A 61 2.50 6.04 13.38
N ASN A 62 3.00 4.94 12.79
CA ASN A 62 3.67 3.89 13.55
C ASN A 62 5.15 4.19 13.86
N ARG A 63 5.81 5.07 13.09
CA ARG A 63 7.20 5.48 13.33
C ARG A 63 7.39 6.28 14.64
N HIS A 64 6.29 6.70 15.27
CA HIS A 64 6.26 7.38 16.57
C HIS A 64 6.07 6.46 17.78
N SER A 65 6.01 5.14 17.60
CA SER A 65 5.83 4.17 18.70
C SER A 65 7.13 3.78 19.44
N GLY A 66 8.24 4.46 19.17
CA GLY A 66 9.59 4.09 19.62
C GLY A 66 10.17 4.98 20.72
N CYS A 67 9.33 5.53 21.60
CA CYS A 67 9.76 6.20 22.83
C CYS A 67 9.31 5.41 24.07
#